data_AF-A0A965DFA5-F1
#
_entry.id   AF-A0A965DFA5-F1
#
_cell.length_a   1.000
_cell.length_b   1.000
_cell.length_c   1.000
_cell.angle_alpha   90.00
_cell.angle_beta   90.00
_cell.angle_gamma   90.00
#
_symmetry.space_group_name_H-M   'P 1'
#
loop_
_entity.id
_entity.type
_entity.pdbx_description
1 polymer ?
#
loop_
_entity_poly.entity_id
_entity_poly.type
_entity_poly.pdbx_seq_one_letter_code
_entity_poly.pdbx_strand_id
1 'polypeptide(L)'
;MFYDPLAQSQSSACAFPVIKETIPRSSLGYASNNVYAGFPPVMSDGRPIIASYQPEAVMNTDLLKESGVKSNWEYRKYLTANSQTIIEKNFREACNDTGYMQRYNPSMFTSPSGSTHSTPFVFPSYLDASEPKGYQNSDLKSLYLTREQLNSRKTSPVVTQADLIKMMG
;
A
#
# COMPACT_ATOMS: atom_id res chain seq x y z
N MET A 1 -1.46 13.87 -42.12
CA MET A 1 -1.30 12.42 -41.97
C MET A 1 -2.67 11.87 -41.61
N PHE A 2 -3.29 11.12 -42.51
CA PHE A 2 -4.62 10.54 -42.28
C PHE A 2 -4.46 9.29 -41.42
N TYR A 3 -5.23 9.22 -40.33
CA TYR A 3 -5.26 8.05 -39.46
C TYR A 3 -6.13 7.00 -40.14
N ASP A 4 -5.56 5.87 -40.54
CA ASP A 4 -6.30 4.75 -41.13
C ASP A 4 -6.79 3.82 -40.01
N PRO A 5 -8.07 3.89 -39.59
CA PRO A 5 -8.59 3.09 -38.49
C PRO A 5 -8.62 1.58 -38.80
N LEU A 6 -8.50 1.20 -40.08
CA LEU A 6 -8.49 -0.19 -40.52
C LEU A 6 -7.14 -0.89 -40.37
N ALA A 7 -6.04 -0.14 -40.15
CA ALA A 7 -4.71 -0.71 -39.96
C ALA A 7 -4.55 -1.47 -38.62
N GLN A 8 -5.56 -1.40 -37.73
CA GLN A 8 -5.59 -2.10 -36.45
C GLN A 8 -6.59 -3.27 -36.39
N SER A 9 -7.11 -3.72 -37.54
CA SER A 9 -7.97 -4.91 -37.61
C SER A 9 -7.21 -6.17 -37.17
N GLN A 10 -7.63 -6.78 -36.05
CA GLN A 10 -7.09 -8.05 -35.54
C GLN A 10 -7.88 -9.23 -36.14
N SER A 11 -7.20 -10.35 -36.39
CA SER A 11 -7.83 -11.57 -36.90
C SER A 11 -8.80 -12.16 -35.87
N SER A 12 -10.02 -12.52 -36.28
CA SER A 12 -11.03 -13.17 -35.41
C SER A 12 -10.80 -14.67 -35.21
N ALA A 13 -9.72 -15.22 -35.76
CA ALA A 13 -9.43 -16.66 -35.71
C ALA A 13 -8.94 -17.14 -34.34
N CYS A 14 -8.47 -16.23 -33.46
CA CYS A 14 -8.18 -16.57 -32.07
C CYS A 14 -8.62 -15.46 -31.12
N ALA A 15 -8.98 -15.83 -29.89
CA ALA A 15 -9.47 -14.92 -28.86
C ALA A 15 -8.36 -14.09 -28.19
N PHE A 16 -7.09 -14.39 -28.49
CA PHE A 16 -5.94 -13.75 -27.83
C PHE A 16 -5.33 -12.69 -28.75
N PRO A 17 -5.02 -11.48 -28.26
CA PRO A 17 -4.42 -10.44 -29.07
C PRO A 17 -3.02 -10.87 -29.52
N VAL A 18 -2.68 -10.58 -30.78
CA VAL A 18 -1.32 -10.75 -31.29
C VAL A 18 -0.41 -9.74 -30.58
N ILE A 19 0.50 -10.23 -29.74
CA ILE A 19 1.43 -9.41 -28.96
C ILE A 19 2.46 -8.81 -29.94
N LYS A 20 2.35 -7.50 -30.21
CA LYS A 20 3.24 -6.79 -31.16
C LYS A 20 4.58 -6.37 -30.54
N GLU A 21 4.66 -6.26 -29.21
CA GLU A 21 5.88 -5.90 -28.50
C GLU A 21 6.03 -6.76 -27.24
N THR A 22 7.16 -7.45 -27.12
CA THR A 22 7.57 -8.11 -25.89
C THR A 22 8.58 -7.20 -25.18
N ILE A 23 8.16 -6.59 -24.08
CA ILE A 23 9.07 -5.84 -23.19
C ILE A 23 10.19 -6.81 -22.75
N PRO A 24 11.47 -6.40 -22.76
CA PRO A 24 12.55 -7.28 -22.31
C PRO A 24 12.27 -7.75 -20.87
N ARG A 25 12.49 -9.05 -20.62
CA ARG A 25 12.37 -9.62 -19.27
C ARG A 25 13.25 -8.82 -18.30
N SER A 26 12.67 -8.34 -17.20
CA SER A 26 13.48 -7.73 -16.14
C SER A 26 14.46 -8.79 -15.60
N SER A 27 15.71 -8.39 -15.38
CA SER A 27 16.71 -9.27 -14.77
C SER A 27 16.43 -9.54 -13.28
N LEU A 28 15.51 -8.78 -12.68
CA LEU A 28 15.22 -8.79 -11.23
C LEU A 28 14.05 -9.70 -10.84
N GLY A 29 13.64 -10.61 -11.73
CA GLY A 29 12.58 -11.58 -11.44
C GLY A 29 11.17 -10.95 -11.36
N TYR A 30 10.16 -11.83 -11.35
CA TYR A 30 8.75 -11.51 -11.55
C TYR A 30 8.29 -10.22 -10.84
N ALA A 31 7.80 -9.27 -11.66
CA ALA A 31 6.95 -8.14 -11.27
C ALA A 31 7.45 -7.20 -10.17
N SER A 32 8.77 -7.13 -9.92
CA SER A 32 9.32 -6.11 -9.03
C SER A 32 9.61 -4.81 -9.80
N ASN A 33 8.74 -3.80 -9.67
CA ASN A 33 9.08 -2.42 -10.05
C ASN A 33 10.04 -1.81 -9.00
N ASN A 34 11.18 -2.44 -8.81
CA ASN A 34 12.14 -2.03 -7.80
C ASN A 34 13.27 -1.20 -8.42
N VAL A 35 13.32 0.07 -8.06
CA VAL A 35 14.37 1.00 -8.49
C VAL A 35 15.71 0.70 -7.78
N TYR A 36 15.69 0.07 -6.60
CA TYR A 36 16.88 -0.17 -5.78
C TYR A 36 17.21 -1.65 -5.65
N ALA A 37 18.35 -2.06 -6.23
CA ALA A 37 18.87 -3.41 -6.06
C ALA A 37 19.22 -3.70 -4.58
N GLY A 38 18.84 -4.87 -4.07
CA GLY A 38 19.14 -5.32 -2.69
C GLY A 38 18.10 -4.95 -1.63
N PHE A 39 17.05 -4.20 -2.00
CA PHE A 39 15.90 -3.92 -1.13
C PHE A 39 14.67 -4.71 -1.59
N PRO A 40 13.70 -5.03 -0.73
CA PRO A 40 12.45 -5.62 -1.17
C PRO A 40 11.72 -4.62 -2.09
N PRO A 41 11.27 -5.04 -3.29
CA PRO A 41 10.43 -4.24 -4.18
C PRO A 41 9.26 -3.55 -3.48
N VAL A 42 9.18 -2.23 -3.67
CA VAL A 42 8.14 -1.36 -3.11
C VAL A 42 6.88 -1.49 -3.97
N MET A 43 5.85 -2.17 -3.47
CA MET A 43 4.52 -2.19 -4.08
C MET A 43 3.69 -0.98 -3.61
N SER A 44 2.90 -0.38 -4.49
CA SER A 44 2.02 0.75 -4.16
C SER A 44 0.87 0.37 -3.22
N ASP A 45 0.53 -0.92 -3.11
CA ASP A 45 -0.49 -1.43 -2.19
C ASP A 45 0.07 -1.95 -0.86
N GLY A 46 1.39 -1.82 -0.63
CA GLY A 46 2.05 -2.18 0.61
C GLY A 46 2.15 -3.69 0.89
N ARG A 47 1.82 -4.57 -0.07
CA ARG A 47 1.96 -6.02 0.14
C ARG A 47 3.43 -6.43 0.22
N PRO A 48 3.84 -7.20 1.25
CA PRO A 48 5.13 -7.85 1.24
C PRO A 48 5.12 -8.97 0.19
N ILE A 49 6.02 -8.83 -0.77
CA ILE A 49 6.41 -9.73 -1.87
C ILE A 49 6.92 -11.11 -1.41
N ILE A 50 7.06 -11.32 -0.10
CA ILE A 50 7.63 -12.53 0.50
C ILE A 50 6.63 -13.28 1.38
N ALA A 51 5.32 -13.10 1.16
CA ALA A 51 4.37 -14.12 1.61
C ALA A 51 4.79 -15.43 0.92
N SER A 52 5.35 -16.37 1.67
CA SER A 52 5.69 -17.67 1.12
C SER A 52 4.38 -18.29 0.68
N TYR A 53 4.19 -18.47 -0.64
CA TYR A 53 2.99 -19.07 -1.24
C TYR A 53 2.74 -20.53 -0.79
N GLN A 54 3.50 -21.04 0.19
CA GLN A 54 3.38 -22.38 0.70
C GLN A 54 2.12 -22.47 1.59
N PRO A 55 1.15 -23.34 1.26
CA PRO A 55 -0.01 -23.53 2.10
C PRO A 55 0.40 -24.21 3.41
N GLU A 56 -0.26 -23.88 4.52
CA GLU A 56 0.01 -24.48 5.84
C GLU A 56 -0.11 -26.02 5.84
N ALA A 57 -0.92 -26.58 4.94
CA ALA A 57 -1.03 -28.03 4.77
C ALA A 57 0.31 -28.66 4.37
N VAL A 58 1.08 -28.02 3.50
CA VAL A 58 2.42 -28.49 3.10
C VAL A 58 3.39 -28.37 4.28
N MET A 59 3.38 -27.24 4.99
CA MET A 59 4.19 -27.03 6.19
C MET A 59 3.90 -28.08 7.28
N ASN A 60 2.63 -28.44 7.48
CA ASN A 60 2.26 -29.50 8.43
C ASN A 60 2.75 -30.88 7.97
N THR A 61 2.73 -31.17 6.67
CA THR A 61 3.30 -32.44 6.17
C THR A 61 4.80 -32.52 6.38
N ASP A 62 5.52 -31.41 6.26
CA ASP A 62 6.97 -31.38 6.49
C ASP A 62 7.28 -31.44 7.99
N LEU A 63 6.51 -30.75 8.83
CA LEU A 63 6.58 -30.87 10.29
C LEU A 63 6.37 -32.33 10.75
N LEU A 64 5.41 -33.04 10.15
CA LEU A 64 5.16 -34.45 10.46
C LEU A 64 6.35 -35.34 10.04
N LYS A 65 6.96 -35.08 8.88
CA LYS A 65 8.17 -35.80 8.43
C LYS A 65 9.37 -35.54 9.34
N GLU A 66 9.58 -34.29 9.74
CA GLU A 66 10.70 -33.87 10.60
C GLU A 66 10.55 -34.36 12.05
N SER A 67 9.34 -34.28 12.61
CA SER A 67 9.06 -34.71 13.98
C SER A 67 8.98 -36.23 14.14
N GLY A 68 8.84 -36.98 13.03
CA GLY A 68 8.72 -38.44 13.04
C GLY A 68 7.42 -38.95 13.64
N VAL A 69 6.40 -38.09 13.78
CA VAL A 69 5.08 -38.43 14.31
C VAL A 69 4.34 -39.36 13.33
N LYS A 70 3.92 -40.53 13.80
CA LYS A 70 3.25 -41.54 12.95
C LYS A 70 1.79 -41.74 13.32
N SER A 71 1.42 -41.51 14.58
CA SER A 71 0.06 -41.72 15.08
C SER A 71 -0.65 -40.42 15.45
N ASN A 72 -1.99 -40.41 15.39
CA ASN A 72 -2.81 -39.26 15.77
C ASN A 72 -2.58 -38.86 17.24
N TRP A 73 -2.39 -39.85 18.11
CA TRP A 73 -2.05 -39.61 19.51
C TRP A 73 -0.70 -38.89 19.67
N GLU A 74 0.35 -39.36 18.97
CA GLU A 74 1.65 -38.70 18.97
C GLU A 74 1.57 -37.28 18.44
N TYR A 75 0.75 -37.04 17.42
CA TYR A 75 0.52 -35.70 16.88
C TYR A 75 -0.06 -34.76 17.92
N ARG A 76 -1.13 -35.18 18.61
CA ARG A 76 -1.74 -34.38 19.69
C ARG A 76 -0.73 -34.12 20.81
N LYS A 77 0.03 -35.14 21.20
CA LYS A 77 1.09 -35.02 22.21
C LYS A 77 2.16 -34.01 21.77
N TYR A 78 2.63 -34.09 20.53
CA TYR A 78 3.62 -33.17 19.96
C TYR A 78 3.11 -31.72 19.95
N LEU A 79 1.87 -31.50 19.50
CA LEU A 79 1.26 -30.17 19.48
C LEU A 79 1.13 -29.59 20.89
N THR A 80 0.73 -30.39 21.87
CA THR A 80 0.62 -29.90 23.26
C THR A 80 1.99 -29.59 23.86
N ALA A 81 2.98 -30.47 23.66
CA ALA A 81 4.33 -30.31 24.20
C ALA A 81 5.10 -29.14 23.56
N ASN A 82 4.86 -28.86 22.28
CA ASN A 82 5.52 -27.79 21.52
C ASN A 82 4.57 -26.60 21.22
N SER A 83 3.46 -26.49 21.94
CA SER A 83 2.41 -25.49 21.65
C SER A 83 2.94 -24.06 21.64
N GLN A 84 3.78 -23.71 22.62
CA GLN A 84 4.36 -22.36 22.74
C GLN A 84 5.24 -22.00 21.55
N THR A 85 6.08 -22.92 21.09
CA THR A 85 7.00 -22.67 19.96
C THR A 85 6.26 -22.61 18.63
N ILE A 86 5.21 -23.42 18.46
CA ILE A 86 4.34 -23.37 17.27
C ILE A 86 3.61 -22.03 17.20
N ILE A 87 3.03 -21.57 18.32
CA ILE A 87 2.34 -20.28 18.40
C ILE A 87 3.31 -19.13 18.06
N GLU A 88 4.52 -19.14 18.62
CA GLU A 88 5.53 -18.12 18.35
C GLU A 88 5.94 -18.06 16.87
N LYS A 89 6.19 -19.23 16.26
CA LYS A 89 6.54 -19.33 14.83
C LYS A 89 5.42 -18.83 13.93
N ASN A 90 4.20 -19.31 14.15
CA ASN A 90 3.03 -18.89 13.37
C ASN A 90 2.79 -17.38 13.51
N PHE A 91 2.95 -16.84 14.71
CA PHE A 91 2.84 -15.40 14.95
C PHE A 91 3.90 -14.63 14.16
N ARG A 92 5.17 -15.07 14.20
CA ARG A 92 6.26 -14.42 13.48
C ARG A 92 6.07 -14.46 11.95
N GLU A 93 5.57 -15.57 11.42
CA GLU A 93 5.24 -15.73 10.01
C GLU A 93 4.09 -14.80 9.60
N ALA A 94 2.97 -14.82 10.34
CA ALA A 94 1.85 -13.90 10.11
C ALA A 94 2.25 -12.43 10.23
N CYS A 95 3.16 -12.11 11.15
CA CYS A 95 3.71 -10.77 11.29
C CYS A 95 4.56 -10.38 10.07
N ASN A 96 5.35 -11.29 9.50
CA ASN A 96 6.08 -11.04 8.26
C ASN A 96 5.12 -10.77 7.09
N ASP A 97 4.07 -11.59 6.96
CA ASP A 97 3.06 -11.47 5.89
C ASP A 97 2.23 -10.19 5.97
N THR A 98 2.02 -9.65 7.17
CA THR A 98 1.28 -8.41 7.40
C THR A 98 2.18 -7.17 7.47
N GLY A 99 3.49 -7.33 7.28
CA GLY A 99 4.46 -6.24 7.43
C GLY A 99 4.61 -5.75 8.89
N TYR A 100 4.14 -6.53 9.86
CA TYR A 100 4.29 -6.26 11.29
C TYR A 100 5.71 -6.60 11.76
N MET A 101 6.63 -5.66 11.60
CA MET A 101 8.01 -5.77 12.08
C MET A 101 8.14 -5.10 13.45
N GLN A 102 7.74 -5.83 14.49
CA GLN A 102 8.08 -5.58 15.91
C GLN A 102 7.62 -4.21 16.49
N ARG A 103 6.63 -4.24 17.41
CA ARG A 103 6.12 -3.03 18.09
C ARG A 103 7.15 -2.27 18.95
N TYR A 104 8.25 -2.92 19.35
CA TYR A 104 9.26 -2.35 20.24
C TYR A 104 10.66 -2.81 19.82
N ASN A 105 11.28 -2.05 18.91
CA ASN A 105 12.72 -2.08 18.74
C ASN A 105 13.32 -0.85 19.45
N PRO A 106 14.08 -1.01 20.55
CA PRO A 106 14.67 0.13 21.24
C PRO A 106 15.69 0.89 20.38
N SER A 107 16.22 0.31 19.29
CA SER A 107 17.09 1.03 18.35
C SER A 107 16.34 1.97 17.39
N MET A 108 15.00 1.90 17.32
CA MET A 108 14.17 2.88 16.61
C MET A 108 13.83 4.10 17.49
N PHE A 109 14.06 4.03 18.81
CA PHE A 109 13.89 5.16 19.74
C PHE A 109 15.14 6.02 19.89
N THR A 110 16.31 5.50 19.50
CA THR A 110 17.48 6.35 19.27
C THR A 110 17.35 6.93 17.87
N SER A 111 16.65 8.06 17.78
CA SER A 111 16.83 8.99 16.66
C SER A 111 18.32 9.07 16.34
N PRO A 112 18.76 8.88 15.07
CA PRO A 112 20.10 9.26 14.69
C PRO A 112 20.27 10.70 15.18
N SER A 113 21.26 10.95 16.02
CA SER A 113 21.61 12.28 16.51
C SER A 113 21.82 13.18 15.28
N GLY A 114 20.78 13.92 14.87
CA GLY A 114 20.76 14.67 13.61
C GLY A 114 19.48 14.53 12.77
N SER A 115 18.52 13.68 13.12
CA SER A 115 17.20 13.67 12.45
C SER A 115 16.40 14.90 12.87
N THR A 116 16.37 15.90 11.99
CA THR A 116 15.43 17.01 12.09
C THR A 116 14.03 16.44 11.95
N HIS A 117 13.29 16.36 13.06
CA HIS A 117 11.87 16.04 13.00
C HIS A 117 11.18 17.04 12.07
N SER A 118 10.74 16.58 10.89
CA SER A 118 9.86 17.37 10.05
C SER A 118 8.51 17.40 10.75
N THR A 119 8.18 18.52 11.38
CA THR A 119 6.80 18.74 11.80
C THR A 119 5.89 18.60 10.57
N PRO A 120 4.67 18.04 10.74
CA PRO A 120 3.74 17.92 9.63
C PRO A 120 3.48 19.32 9.03
N PHE A 121 3.44 19.39 7.71
CA PHE A 121 3.18 20.65 7.02
C PHE A 121 1.76 21.13 7.33
N VAL A 122 1.64 22.35 7.83
CA VAL A 122 0.35 22.99 8.16
C VAL A 122 0.03 24.01 7.09
N PHE A 123 -1.14 23.86 6.48
CA PHE A 123 -1.63 24.83 5.50
C PHE A 123 -2.14 26.10 6.22
N PRO A 124 -1.65 27.30 5.88
CA PRO A 124 -2.12 28.57 6.45
C PRO A 124 -3.56 28.91 6.07
N SER A 125 -4.09 28.39 4.96
CA SER A 125 -5.47 28.67 4.55
C SER A 125 -6.08 27.52 3.71
N TYR A 126 -7.41 27.46 3.64
CA TYR A 126 -8.14 26.49 2.80
C TYR A 126 -7.87 26.65 1.29
N LEU A 127 -7.42 27.85 0.88
CA LEU A 127 -7.11 28.16 -0.51
C LEU A 127 -5.62 27.95 -0.85
N ASP A 128 -4.81 27.55 0.13
CA ASP A 128 -3.40 27.31 -0.10
C ASP A 128 -3.20 25.99 -0.87
N ALA A 129 -2.50 26.08 -2.01
CA ALA A 129 -2.18 24.98 -2.90
C ALA A 129 -0.69 24.56 -2.80
N SER A 130 0.02 24.99 -1.75
CA SER A 130 1.42 24.63 -1.54
C SER A 130 1.62 23.11 -1.41
N GLU A 131 2.54 22.54 -2.18
CA GLU A 131 2.87 21.11 -2.12
C GLU A 131 4.21 20.91 -1.39
N PRO A 132 4.21 20.58 -0.08
CA PRO A 132 5.44 20.31 0.65
C PRO A 132 6.16 19.06 0.13
N LYS A 133 7.42 18.89 0.52
CA LYS A 133 8.20 17.71 0.12
C LYS A 133 7.49 16.41 0.54
N GLY A 134 7.28 15.52 -0.44
CA GLY A 134 6.57 14.26 -0.23
C GLY A 134 5.05 14.38 -0.25
N TYR A 135 4.50 15.50 -0.70
CA TYR A 135 3.06 15.66 -0.91
C TYR A 135 2.54 14.60 -1.89
N GLN A 136 1.56 13.82 -1.43
CA GLN A 136 0.88 12.79 -2.22
C GLN A 136 -0.57 13.20 -2.43
N ASN A 137 -1.06 13.00 -3.65
CA ASN A 137 -2.45 13.21 -4.02
C ASN A 137 -3.19 11.88 -4.06
N SER A 138 -4.43 11.86 -3.55
CA SER A 138 -5.35 10.73 -3.63
C SER A 138 -6.76 11.24 -3.91
N ASP A 139 -7.59 10.40 -4.53
CA ASP A 139 -8.98 10.77 -4.86
C ASP A 139 -9.80 11.13 -3.61
N LEU A 140 -9.57 10.43 -2.50
CA LEU A 140 -10.21 10.74 -1.23
C LEU A 140 -9.74 12.08 -0.65
N LYS A 141 -8.45 12.40 -0.79
CA LYS A 141 -7.89 13.65 -0.31
C LYS A 141 -8.38 14.84 -1.13
N SER A 142 -8.42 14.72 -2.46
CA SER A 142 -8.94 15.77 -3.34
C SER A 142 -10.42 16.03 -3.08
N LEU A 143 -11.23 14.98 -2.90
CA LEU A 143 -12.64 15.09 -2.57
C LEU A 143 -12.87 15.78 -1.21
N TYR A 144 -12.06 15.46 -0.20
CA TYR A 144 -12.11 16.12 1.11
C TYR A 144 -11.75 17.60 1.03
N LEU A 145 -10.60 17.94 0.44
CA LEU A 145 -10.10 19.31 0.37
C LEU A 145 -11.05 20.22 -0.41
N THR A 146 -11.62 19.75 -1.51
CA THR A 146 -12.60 20.50 -2.31
C THR A 146 -13.91 20.76 -1.55
N ARG A 147 -14.37 19.81 -0.71
CA ARG A 147 -15.51 20.03 0.18
C ARG A 147 -15.24 21.12 1.22
N GLU A 148 -14.09 21.09 1.86
CA GLU A 148 -13.70 22.10 2.86
C GLU A 148 -13.57 23.50 2.22
N GLN A 149 -12.98 23.57 1.03
CA GLN A 149 -12.92 24.80 0.24
C GLN A 149 -14.31 25.35 -0.09
N LEU A 150 -15.24 24.49 -0.53
CA LEU A 150 -16.62 24.90 -0.80
C LEU A 150 -17.32 25.38 0.48
N ASN A 151 -17.11 24.68 1.60
CA ASN A 151 -17.72 25.02 2.87
C ASN A 151 -17.21 26.37 3.42
N SER A 152 -15.92 26.65 3.26
CA SER A 152 -15.34 27.94 3.66
C SER A 152 -15.93 29.14 2.91
N ARG A 153 -16.47 28.92 1.71
CA ARG A 153 -17.14 29.94 0.88
C ARG A 153 -18.62 30.15 1.23
N LYS A 154 -19.19 29.38 2.17
CA LYS A 154 -20.58 29.54 2.62
C LYS A 154 -20.71 30.72 3.58
N THR A 155 -20.37 31.92 3.12
CA THR A 155 -20.70 33.17 3.81
C THR A 155 -21.85 33.83 3.05
N SER A 156 -22.96 34.07 3.74
CA SER A 156 -24.03 34.89 3.19
C SER A 156 -23.72 36.35 3.51
N PRO A 157 -23.61 37.24 2.52
CA PRO A 157 -23.56 38.67 2.82
C PRO A 157 -24.85 39.05 3.53
N VAL A 158 -24.72 39.74 4.67
CA VAL A 158 -25.86 40.40 5.32
C VAL A 158 -25.94 41.79 4.71
N VAL A 159 -26.98 42.02 3.90
CA VAL A 159 -27.26 43.35 3.36
C VAL A 159 -28.12 44.08 4.37
N THR A 160 -27.59 45.15 4.97
CA THR A 160 -28.40 45.97 5.89
C THR A 160 -29.27 46.97 5.11
N GLN A 161 -30.37 47.42 5.71
CA GLN A 161 -31.26 48.43 5.10
C GLN A 161 -30.48 49.71 4.73
N ALA A 162 -29.49 50.10 5.51
CA ALA A 162 -28.65 51.27 5.24
C ALA A 162 -27.78 51.07 3.99
N ASP A 163 -27.26 49.87 3.77
CA ASP A 163 -26.46 49.54 2.58
C ASP A 163 -27.32 49.58 1.31
N LEU A 164 -28.58 49.11 1.37
CA LEU A 164 -29.53 49.20 0.25
C LEU A 164 -29.85 50.65 -0.11
N ILE A 165 -30.12 51.49 0.88
CA ILE A 165 -30.44 52.91 0.65
C ILE A 165 -29.24 53.63 0.02
N LYS A 166 -28.00 53.27 0.42
CA LYS A 166 -26.77 53.83 -0.14
C LYS A 166 -26.46 53.35 -1.57
N MET A 167 -26.98 52.20 -1.98
CA MET A 167 -26.87 51.70 -3.36
C MET A 167 -27.92 52.27 -4.32
N MET A 168 -29.01 52.86 -3.81
CA MET A 168 -30.13 53.38 -4.61
C MET A 168 -30.17 54.91 -4.76
N GLY A 169 -29.22 55.65 -4.18
CA GLY A 169 -29.07 57.11 -4.32
C GLY A 169 -27.79 57.47 -5.04
#